data_AF-B4RBJ9-F1
#
_entry.id   AF-B4RBJ9-F1
#
_cell.length_a   1.000
_cell.length_b   1.000
_cell.length_c   1.000
_cell.angle_alpha   90.00
_cell.angle_beta   90.00
_cell.angle_gamma   90.00
#
_symmetry.space_group_name_H-M   'P 1'
#
loop_
_entity.id
_entity.type
_entity.pdbx_description
1 polymer ?
#
loop_
_entity_poly.entity_id
_entity_poly.type
_entity_poly.pdbx_seq_one_letter_code
_entity_poly.pdbx_strand_id
1 'polypeptide(L)'
;MIGPATTIAATGSELYMSLRGTSPSSRRQMSKRSAAIAIGLALAAGLAACATPTPYQPNIPGQSTSGGYSEIQLESNRFRVNFQGNTLTSRETVEGYLLFRAAELTVQQGYDWFQVVDRATDRQSRTYVEPDPFYRPWYGPTYGYWRPSWRYYGRGYGWRTWDPFWGDPFWANRVDVRTVDRYEATAEIVMGRGQKPADDPRAFDARAVIDNLRPRIQYPEPR
;
A
#
# COMPACT_ATOMS: atom_id res chain seq x y z
N MET A 1 47.93 -19.30 -72.67
CA MET A 1 47.36 -19.05 -74.00
C MET A 1 47.19 -17.54 -74.17
N ILE A 2 47.94 -16.97 -75.11
CA ILE A 2 47.50 -15.95 -76.09
C ILE A 2 46.87 -14.65 -75.54
N GLY A 3 47.64 -13.53 -75.54
CA GLY A 3 47.09 -12.17 -75.70
C GLY A 3 46.63 -11.91 -77.15
N PRO A 4 46.20 -10.71 -77.62
CA PRO A 4 46.72 -9.39 -77.23
C PRO A 4 45.64 -8.24 -77.21
N ALA A 5 45.94 -7.08 -76.60
CA ALA A 5 46.18 -5.76 -77.22
C ALA A 5 45.01 -5.02 -77.94
N THR A 6 44.99 -3.70 -77.69
CA THR A 6 44.73 -2.58 -78.63
C THR A 6 43.41 -1.79 -78.48
N THR A 7 43.55 -0.60 -77.87
CA THR A 7 43.26 0.78 -78.35
C THR A 7 42.10 1.09 -79.34
N ILE A 8 41.58 2.33 -79.19
CA ILE A 8 40.92 3.26 -80.15
C ILE A 8 39.46 3.57 -79.71
N ALA A 9 39.17 4.72 -79.07
CA ALA A 9 38.98 6.11 -79.56
C ALA A 9 37.57 6.43 -80.13
N ALA A 10 37.00 7.53 -79.60
CA ALA A 10 35.98 8.47 -80.12
C ALA A 10 34.70 7.88 -80.77
N THR A 11 33.48 8.34 -80.48
CA THR A 11 32.87 9.59 -80.98
C THR A 11 31.36 9.51 -80.65
N GLY A 12 30.67 10.65 -80.48
CA GLY A 12 29.20 10.75 -80.53
C GLY A 12 28.62 11.32 -79.23
N SER A 13 28.46 12.63 -79.07
CA SER A 13 27.40 13.50 -79.62
C SER A 13 25.99 13.16 -79.14
N GLU A 14 25.32 14.23 -78.70
CA GLU A 14 23.87 14.41 -78.51
C GLU A 14 23.31 14.33 -77.08
N LEU A 15 23.12 15.54 -76.53
CA LEU A 15 21.81 16.09 -76.17
C LEU A 15 20.95 15.26 -75.21
N TYR A 16 20.78 15.74 -73.97
CA TYR A 16 19.52 16.31 -73.50
C TYR A 16 19.57 16.74 -72.02
N MET A 17 18.84 17.81 -71.74
CA MET A 17 18.10 18.05 -70.49
C MET A 17 18.81 18.50 -69.19
N SER A 18 18.49 19.76 -68.88
CA SER A 18 17.77 20.13 -67.66
C SER A 18 18.59 20.41 -66.40
N LEU A 19 19.01 21.67 -66.31
CA LEU A 19 19.10 22.45 -65.07
C LEU A 19 17.88 22.20 -64.16
N ARG A 20 18.06 21.57 -62.99
CA ARG A 20 17.17 21.78 -61.83
C ARG A 20 17.96 21.73 -60.52
N GLY A 21 18.19 22.92 -59.97
CA GLY A 21 17.84 23.30 -58.60
C GLY A 21 18.35 22.42 -57.45
N THR A 22 19.37 22.92 -56.78
CA THR A 22 19.65 22.72 -55.35
C THR A 22 18.39 22.82 -54.49
N SER A 23 18.09 21.76 -53.72
CA SER A 23 17.06 21.79 -52.67
C SER A 23 17.74 21.98 -51.31
N PRO A 24 17.50 23.09 -50.58
CA PRO A 24 18.00 23.22 -49.22
C PRO A 24 17.09 22.42 -48.28
N SER A 25 17.70 21.55 -47.49
CA SER A 25 17.10 20.85 -46.37
C SER A 25 16.38 21.85 -45.45
N SER A 26 15.05 21.81 -45.47
CA SER A 26 14.17 22.61 -44.60
C SER A 26 14.43 22.25 -43.14
N ARG A 27 15.26 23.06 -42.48
CA ARG A 27 15.45 23.04 -41.02
C ARG A 27 14.13 23.56 -40.44
N ARG A 28 13.22 22.64 -40.08
CA ARG A 28 11.96 22.95 -39.38
C ARG A 28 12.29 23.77 -38.12
N GLN A 29 12.20 25.09 -38.22
CA GLN A 29 12.20 25.97 -37.07
C GLN A 29 10.95 25.65 -36.27
N MET A 30 11.11 24.97 -35.14
CA MET A 30 10.02 24.87 -34.17
C MET A 30 9.69 26.29 -33.71
N SER A 31 8.44 26.70 -33.93
CA SER A 31 7.97 28.00 -33.45
C SER A 31 8.16 28.08 -31.93
N LYS A 32 8.46 29.26 -31.39
CA LYS A 32 8.57 29.47 -29.93
C LYS A 32 7.30 29.02 -29.17
N ARG A 33 6.14 29.01 -29.86
CA ARG A 33 4.86 28.47 -29.37
C ARG A 33 4.87 26.95 -29.24
N SER A 34 5.45 26.24 -30.21
CA SER A 34 5.61 24.77 -30.18
C SER A 34 6.59 24.32 -29.09
N ALA A 35 7.66 25.07 -28.85
CA ALA A 35 8.57 24.83 -27.73
C ALA A 35 7.90 25.09 -26.38
N ALA A 36 7.10 26.15 -26.25
CA ALA A 36 6.35 26.44 -25.03
C ALA A 36 5.29 25.37 -24.70
N ILE A 37 4.61 24.81 -25.71
CA ILE A 37 3.65 23.72 -25.53
C ILE A 37 4.36 22.43 -25.10
N ALA A 38 5.52 22.11 -25.68
CA ALA A 38 6.32 20.94 -25.29
C ALA A 38 6.86 21.05 -23.86
N ILE A 39 7.30 22.24 -23.44
CA ILE A 39 7.72 22.52 -22.06
C ILE A 39 6.53 22.41 -21.10
N GLY A 40 5.36 22.94 -21.48
CA GLY A 40 4.14 22.82 -20.68
C GLY A 40 3.68 21.37 -20.47
N LEU A 41 3.75 20.53 -21.50
CA LEU A 41 3.47 19.10 -21.41
C LEU A 41 4.51 18.34 -20.58
N ALA A 42 5.79 18.69 -20.69
CA ALA A 42 6.86 18.10 -19.88
C ALA A 42 6.75 18.47 -18.39
N LEU A 43 6.36 19.72 -18.07
CA LEU A 43 6.07 20.13 -16.68
C LEU A 43 4.80 19.50 -16.12
N ALA A 44 3.77 19.28 -16.95
CA ALA A 44 2.55 18.59 -16.53
C ALA A 44 2.79 17.10 -16.23
N ALA A 45 3.73 16.45 -16.94
CA ALA A 45 4.09 15.06 -16.70
C ALA A 45 4.95 14.87 -15.42
N GLY A 46 5.64 15.91 -14.95
CA GLY A 46 6.51 15.84 -13.75
C GLY A 46 5.78 15.97 -12.40
N LEU A 47 4.49 16.30 -12.39
CA LEU A 47 3.70 16.59 -11.18
C LEU A 47 2.71 15.47 -10.80
N ALA A 48 2.77 14.31 -11.46
CA ALA A 48 2.05 13.13 -11.02
C ALA A 48 2.74 12.53 -9.78
N ALA A 49 2.67 13.23 -8.64
CA ALA A 49 2.85 12.58 -7.35
C ALA A 49 1.69 11.59 -7.21
N CYS A 50 1.91 10.33 -7.58
CA CYS A 50 0.97 9.26 -7.34
C CYS A 50 0.76 9.19 -5.83
N ALA A 51 -0.37 9.71 -5.34
CA ALA A 51 -0.77 9.47 -3.97
C ALA A 51 -0.98 7.95 -3.83
N THR A 52 -0.20 7.31 -2.95
CA THR A 52 -0.26 5.87 -2.71
C THR A 52 -0.94 5.57 -1.37
N PRO A 53 -1.52 4.37 -1.20
CA PRO A 53 -1.93 3.88 0.12
C PRO A 53 -0.76 3.94 1.11
N THR A 54 -1.07 4.12 2.40
CA THR A 54 -0.06 4.14 3.47
C THR A 54 0.67 2.80 3.50
N PRO A 55 2.00 2.77 3.27
CA PRO A 55 2.77 1.54 3.39
C PRO A 55 2.93 1.15 4.85
N TYR A 56 3.44 -0.05 5.10
CA TYR A 56 3.79 -0.51 6.43
C TYR A 56 5.08 0.19 6.91
N GLN A 57 4.89 1.22 7.75
CA GLN A 57 5.95 2.10 8.25
C GLN A 57 5.57 2.62 9.66
N PRO A 58 6.53 3.06 10.49
CA PRO A 58 6.21 3.70 11.77
C PRO A 58 5.52 5.04 11.55
N ASN A 59 4.57 5.44 12.39
CA ASN A 59 3.88 6.72 12.28
C ASN A 59 4.71 7.85 12.91
N ILE A 60 5.67 8.39 12.16
CA ILE A 60 6.57 9.45 12.62
C ILE A 60 6.56 10.67 11.67
N PRO A 61 6.81 11.89 12.18
CA PRO A 61 6.89 13.09 11.34
C PRO A 61 7.98 12.98 10.26
N GLY A 62 7.73 13.57 9.08
CA GLY A 62 8.73 13.67 8.00
C GLY A 62 8.75 12.51 7.00
N GLN A 63 7.76 11.60 7.04
CA GLN A 63 7.58 10.57 6.03
C GLN A 63 6.92 11.09 4.75
N SER A 64 7.21 10.42 3.63
CA SER A 64 6.63 10.74 2.31
C SER A 64 5.13 10.46 2.24
N THR A 65 4.69 9.42 2.93
CA THR A 65 3.27 9.05 3.05
C THR A 65 2.82 9.20 4.49
N SER A 66 1.64 9.78 4.72
CA SER A 66 1.06 9.94 6.06
C SER A 66 0.56 8.62 6.65
N GLY A 67 0.66 8.48 7.97
CA GLY A 67 0.15 7.32 8.70
C GLY A 67 1.21 6.22 8.87
N GLY A 68 0.80 5.12 9.50
CA GLY A 68 1.68 4.03 9.87
C GLY A 68 1.32 3.41 11.21
N TYR A 69 2.21 2.57 11.73
CA TYR A 69 2.04 1.92 13.02
C TYR A 69 2.63 2.73 14.19
N SER A 70 2.07 2.53 15.37
CA SER A 70 2.60 3.05 16.63
C SER A 70 2.20 2.12 17.76
N GLU A 71 2.97 2.08 18.84
CA GLU A 71 2.62 1.33 20.03
C GLU A 71 2.97 2.07 21.32
N ILE A 72 2.24 1.74 22.38
CA ILE A 72 2.57 2.14 23.75
C ILE A 72 2.51 0.91 24.65
N GLN A 73 3.46 0.81 25.57
CA GLN A 73 3.43 -0.19 26.62
C GLN A 73 2.46 0.26 27.71
N LEU A 74 1.50 -0.62 28.04
CA LEU A 74 0.55 -0.39 29.13
C LEU A 74 1.02 -1.10 30.40
N GLU A 75 1.50 -2.34 30.25
CA GLU A 75 2.05 -3.18 31.32
C GLU A 75 3.23 -4.02 30.75
N SER A 76 3.92 -4.78 31.60
CA SER A 76 5.09 -5.58 31.19
C SER A 76 4.81 -6.57 30.03
N ASN A 77 3.60 -7.10 29.94
CA ASN A 77 3.15 -7.99 28.88
C ASN A 77 1.91 -7.47 28.12
N ARG A 78 1.57 -6.18 28.27
CA ARG A 78 0.38 -5.57 27.67
C ARG A 78 0.75 -4.34 26.87
N PHE A 79 0.34 -4.30 25.61
CA PHE A 79 0.62 -3.21 24.69
C PHE A 79 -0.65 -2.75 24.00
N ARG A 80 -0.73 -1.45 23.71
CA ARG A 80 -1.70 -0.91 22.77
C ARG A 80 -0.98 -0.62 21.47
N VAL A 81 -1.43 -1.27 20.40
CA VAL A 81 -0.92 -1.10 19.04
C VAL A 81 -1.95 -0.35 18.23
N ASN A 82 -1.51 0.58 17.39
CA ASN A 82 -2.34 1.39 16.54
C ASN A 82 -1.78 1.43 15.12
N PHE A 83 -2.66 1.43 14.12
CA PHE A 83 -2.31 1.66 12.72
C PHE A 83 -3.24 2.72 12.13
N GLN A 84 -2.63 3.74 11.51
CA GLN A 84 -3.35 4.83 10.84
C GLN A 84 -3.13 4.75 9.33
N GLY A 85 -4.23 4.66 8.57
CA GLY A 85 -4.23 4.74 7.11
C GLY A 85 -4.60 6.14 6.60
N ASN A 86 -4.05 6.51 5.45
CA ASN A 86 -4.48 7.69 4.71
C ASN A 86 -5.78 7.42 3.92
N THR A 87 -6.20 8.38 3.10
CA THR A 87 -7.44 8.32 2.32
C THR A 87 -7.48 7.31 1.19
N LEU A 88 -6.35 6.71 0.88
CA LEU A 88 -6.22 5.68 -0.15
C LEU A 88 -6.03 4.29 0.47
N THR A 89 -5.90 4.21 1.80
CA THR A 89 -5.67 2.96 2.51
C THR A 89 -6.99 2.31 2.86
N SER A 90 -7.22 1.10 2.34
CA SER A 90 -8.44 0.37 2.65
C SER A 90 -8.49 -0.05 4.12
N ARG A 91 -9.71 -0.19 4.66
CA ARG A 91 -9.97 -0.74 5.99
C ARG A 91 -9.25 -2.08 6.19
N GLU A 92 -9.37 -3.00 5.26
CA GLU A 92 -8.72 -4.31 5.34
C GLU A 92 -7.20 -4.21 5.39
N THR A 93 -6.60 -3.25 4.67
CA THR A 93 -5.14 -3.01 4.72
C THR A 93 -4.73 -2.54 6.11
N VAL A 94 -5.44 -1.57 6.68
CA VAL A 94 -5.21 -1.08 8.05
C VAL A 94 -5.34 -2.22 9.07
N GLU A 95 -6.35 -3.07 8.92
CA GLU A 95 -6.61 -4.20 9.83
C GLU A 95 -5.48 -5.24 9.80
N GLY A 96 -5.07 -5.65 8.58
CA GLY A 96 -4.01 -6.64 8.41
C GLY A 96 -2.63 -6.11 8.78
N TYR A 97 -2.35 -4.82 8.54
CA TYR A 97 -1.10 -4.18 8.98
C TYR A 97 -1.03 -4.05 10.50
N LEU A 98 -2.15 -3.78 11.17
CA LEU A 98 -2.21 -3.80 12.62
C LEU A 98 -1.95 -5.21 13.17
N LEU A 99 -2.55 -6.25 12.57
CA LEU A 99 -2.31 -7.65 12.95
C LEU A 99 -0.83 -8.02 12.82
N PHE A 100 -0.22 -7.65 11.69
CA PHE A 100 1.18 -7.87 11.44
C PHE A 100 2.07 -7.14 12.46
N ARG A 101 1.76 -5.88 12.78
CA ARG A 101 2.52 -5.14 13.80
C ARG A 101 2.43 -5.76 15.18
N ALA A 102 1.24 -6.21 15.58
CA ALA A 102 1.04 -6.89 16.86
C ALA A 102 1.94 -8.14 16.97
N ALA A 103 2.04 -8.92 15.89
CA ALA A 103 2.91 -10.09 15.83
C ALA A 103 4.39 -9.72 15.87
N GLU A 104 4.82 -8.73 15.09
CA GLU A 104 6.22 -8.25 15.11
C GLU A 104 6.61 -7.75 16.50
N LEU A 105 5.76 -6.95 17.14
CA LEU A 105 6.01 -6.45 18.49
C LEU A 105 6.11 -7.58 19.50
N THR A 106 5.27 -8.62 19.38
CA THR A 106 5.29 -9.80 20.26
C THR A 106 6.64 -10.52 20.19
N VAL A 107 7.14 -10.78 18.98
CA VAL A 107 8.45 -11.39 18.78
C VAL A 107 9.58 -10.49 19.26
N GLN A 108 9.51 -9.18 18.99
CA GLN A 108 10.50 -8.17 19.45
C GLN A 108 10.62 -8.14 20.97
N GLN A 109 9.52 -8.34 21.70
CA GLN A 109 9.47 -8.38 23.16
C GLN A 109 9.85 -9.75 23.75
N GLY A 110 10.19 -10.74 22.92
CA GLY A 110 10.60 -12.08 23.36
C GLY A 110 9.43 -12.94 23.85
N TYR A 111 8.25 -12.77 23.25
CA TYR A 111 7.07 -13.59 23.46
C TYR A 111 6.75 -14.43 22.21
N ASP A 112 5.91 -15.44 22.38
CA ASP A 112 5.62 -16.44 21.33
C ASP A 112 4.24 -16.24 20.71
N TRP A 113 3.29 -15.77 21.50
CA TRP A 113 1.91 -15.56 21.08
C TRP A 113 1.33 -14.30 21.71
N PHE A 114 0.27 -13.78 21.11
CA PHE A 114 -0.49 -12.66 21.64
C PHE A 114 -1.99 -12.89 21.48
N GLN A 115 -2.79 -12.22 22.30
CA GLN A 115 -4.23 -12.20 22.18
C GLN A 115 -4.76 -10.77 22.31
N VAL A 116 -5.86 -10.46 21.63
CA VAL A 116 -6.56 -9.19 21.82
C VAL A 116 -7.30 -9.22 23.15
N VAL A 117 -7.21 -8.13 23.91
CA VAL A 117 -7.89 -7.95 25.19
C VAL A 117 -8.91 -6.83 25.11
N ASP A 118 -10.08 -7.09 25.67
CA ASP A 118 -11.21 -6.17 25.63
C ASP A 118 -11.02 -5.10 26.71
N ARG A 119 -11.17 -3.83 26.35
CA ARG A 119 -11.09 -2.71 27.31
C ARG A 119 -12.24 -2.69 28.33
N ALA A 120 -13.22 -3.58 28.20
CA ALA A 120 -14.39 -3.61 29.06
C ALA A 120 -14.31 -4.80 30.03
N THR A 121 -13.84 -4.51 31.24
CA THR A 121 -14.13 -5.23 32.48
C THR A 121 -13.56 -6.65 32.62
N ASP A 122 -12.73 -6.77 33.65
CA ASP A 122 -12.31 -7.98 34.36
C ASP A 122 -13.51 -8.71 35.03
N ARG A 123 -14.64 -8.85 34.33
CA ARG A 123 -15.87 -9.42 34.90
C ARG A 123 -16.55 -10.32 33.88
N GLN A 124 -16.05 -11.56 33.79
CA GLN A 124 -16.78 -12.78 33.44
C GLN A 124 -17.68 -12.78 32.20
N SER A 125 -17.56 -11.83 31.27
CA SER A 125 -18.30 -11.88 30.02
C SER A 125 -17.43 -12.55 28.95
N ARG A 126 -17.39 -13.89 28.98
CA ARG A 126 -17.01 -14.70 27.82
C ARG A 126 -18.10 -14.57 26.74
N THR A 127 -18.41 -13.35 26.31
CA THR A 127 -19.28 -13.16 25.15
C THR A 127 -18.45 -13.55 23.95
N TYR A 128 -18.64 -14.80 23.51
CA TYR A 128 -18.09 -15.31 22.27
C TYR A 128 -18.84 -14.62 21.14
N VAL A 129 -18.33 -13.48 20.67
CA VAL A 129 -18.81 -12.89 19.43
C VAL A 129 -18.24 -13.75 18.31
N GLU A 130 -19.11 -14.53 17.66
CA GLU A 130 -18.78 -15.36 16.50
C GLU A 130 -18.17 -14.49 15.39
N PRO A 131 -17.05 -14.91 14.77
CA PRO A 131 -16.52 -14.27 13.58
C PRO A 131 -17.59 -14.20 12.46
N ASP A 132 -17.58 -13.12 11.66
CA ASP A 132 -18.47 -13.04 10.49
C ASP A 132 -18.09 -14.14 9.48
N PRO A 133 -18.99 -15.12 9.20
CA PRO A 133 -18.68 -16.24 8.32
C PRO A 133 -18.50 -15.85 6.84
N PHE A 134 -18.91 -14.64 6.46
CA PHE A 134 -18.79 -14.13 5.09
C PHE A 134 -17.60 -13.20 4.87
N TYR A 135 -16.94 -12.75 5.95
CA TYR A 135 -15.77 -11.88 5.84
C TYR A 135 -14.52 -12.68 5.45
N ARG A 136 -13.96 -12.38 4.27
CA ARG A 136 -12.80 -13.07 3.70
C ARG A 136 -11.65 -12.09 3.42
N PRO A 137 -10.95 -11.61 4.47
CA PRO A 137 -9.90 -10.62 4.30
C PRO A 137 -8.68 -11.19 3.59
N TRP A 138 -7.90 -10.30 2.94
CA TRP A 138 -6.63 -10.66 2.29
C TRP A 138 -5.59 -11.24 3.27
N TYR A 139 -5.68 -10.92 4.57
CA TYR A 139 -4.80 -11.50 5.59
C TYR A 139 -5.22 -12.91 6.03
N GLY A 140 -6.35 -13.44 5.54
CA GLY A 140 -6.73 -14.84 5.66
C GLY A 140 -7.83 -15.12 6.70
N PRO A 141 -8.71 -16.11 6.44
CA PRO A 141 -9.87 -16.39 7.30
C PRO A 141 -9.50 -16.99 8.66
N THR A 142 -8.29 -17.55 8.81
CA THR A 142 -7.78 -18.10 10.07
C THR A 142 -7.70 -17.05 11.18
N TYR A 143 -7.62 -15.77 10.83
CA TYR A 143 -7.59 -14.66 11.78
C TYR A 143 -8.99 -14.06 12.03
N GLY A 144 -10.07 -14.82 11.88
CA GLY A 144 -11.44 -14.32 12.07
C GLY A 144 -11.74 -13.75 13.47
N TYR A 145 -10.96 -14.13 14.48
CA TYR A 145 -11.04 -13.56 15.84
C TYR A 145 -10.23 -12.29 16.02
N TRP A 146 -9.46 -11.87 15.02
CA TRP A 146 -8.77 -10.59 15.02
C TRP A 146 -9.79 -9.49 14.80
N ARG A 147 -10.07 -8.72 15.85
CA ARG A 147 -11.12 -7.70 15.84
C ARG A 147 -10.63 -6.46 16.57
N PRO A 148 -9.91 -5.57 15.88
CA PRO A 148 -9.49 -4.31 16.50
C PRO A 148 -10.67 -3.35 16.66
N SER A 149 -10.52 -2.41 17.57
CA SER A 149 -11.39 -1.23 17.64
C SER A 149 -11.06 -0.26 16.51
N TRP A 150 -12.06 0.47 16.03
CA TRP A 150 -11.94 1.33 14.86
C TRP A 150 -12.29 2.77 15.20
N ARG A 151 -11.54 3.69 14.61
CA ARG A 151 -11.88 5.10 14.54
C ARG A 151 -11.76 5.53 13.08
N TYR A 152 -12.75 6.24 12.56
CA TYR A 152 -12.78 6.62 11.16
C TYR A 152 -13.36 8.00 10.96
N TYR A 153 -12.89 8.68 9.92
CA TYR A 153 -13.32 10.03 9.58
C TYR A 153 -14.20 10.00 8.34
N GLY A 154 -15.46 10.43 8.47
CA GLY A 154 -16.41 10.54 7.37
C GLY A 154 -16.56 11.98 6.88
N ARG A 155 -16.52 12.18 5.57
CA ARG A 155 -16.71 13.51 4.96
C ARG A 155 -18.11 14.04 5.28
N GLY A 156 -18.20 15.12 6.06
CA GLY A 156 -19.46 15.74 6.49
C GLY A 156 -20.02 15.26 7.84
N TYR A 157 -19.45 14.21 8.44
CA TYR A 157 -19.91 13.66 9.72
C TYR A 157 -18.84 13.64 10.82
N GLY A 158 -17.58 13.94 10.48
CA GLY A 158 -16.48 14.00 11.44
C GLY A 158 -15.96 12.63 11.87
N TRP A 159 -15.29 12.60 13.04
CA TRP A 159 -14.75 11.37 13.62
C TRP A 159 -15.84 10.52 14.26
N ARG A 160 -15.82 9.22 13.95
CA ARG A 160 -16.67 8.20 14.55
C ARG A 160 -15.80 7.06 15.09
N THR A 161 -16.31 6.37 16.08
CA THR A 161 -15.66 5.21 16.69
C THR A 161 -16.58 4.02 16.55
N TRP A 162 -16.03 2.86 16.28
CA TRP A 162 -16.72 1.59 16.36
C TRP A 162 -15.92 0.62 17.20
N ASP A 163 -16.63 -0.13 18.04
CA ASP A 163 -16.05 -1.14 18.90
C ASP A 163 -16.68 -2.50 18.59
N PRO A 164 -15.86 -3.57 18.47
CA PRO A 164 -16.34 -4.91 18.14
C PRO A 164 -17.26 -5.57 19.16
N PHE A 165 -17.41 -4.99 20.35
CA PHE A 165 -18.16 -5.56 21.48
C PHE A 165 -19.38 -4.73 21.87
N TRP A 166 -19.42 -3.43 21.54
CA TRP A 166 -20.54 -2.53 21.85
C TRP A 166 -21.22 -1.91 20.62
N GLY A 167 -20.68 -2.12 19.42
CA GLY A 167 -21.27 -1.61 18.17
C GLY A 167 -22.32 -2.53 17.54
N ASP A 168 -23.19 -1.95 16.71
CA ASP A 168 -24.09 -2.69 15.80
C ASP A 168 -23.34 -3.76 14.98
N PRO A 169 -24.02 -4.83 14.48
CA PRO A 169 -23.41 -5.89 13.68
C PRO A 169 -22.51 -5.31 12.58
N PHE A 170 -21.27 -5.81 12.53
CA PHE A 170 -20.12 -5.22 11.82
C PHE A 170 -20.53 -4.51 10.54
N TRP A 171 -20.43 -3.18 10.56
CA TRP A 171 -20.91 -2.29 9.51
C TRP A 171 -20.06 -2.33 8.23
N ALA A 172 -19.00 -3.15 8.16
CA ALA A 172 -18.09 -3.19 7.00
C ALA A 172 -18.79 -3.52 5.66
N ASN A 173 -20.00 -4.10 5.71
CA ASN A 173 -20.83 -4.35 4.53
C ASN A 173 -21.85 -3.23 4.26
N ARG A 174 -22.00 -2.25 5.16
CA ARG A 174 -23.08 -1.23 5.17
C ARG A 174 -22.58 0.22 5.15
N VAL A 175 -21.36 0.52 5.57
CA VAL A 175 -20.80 1.85 5.35
C VAL A 175 -20.35 1.91 3.91
N ASP A 176 -20.99 2.80 3.16
CA ASP A 176 -20.60 3.16 1.83
C ASP A 176 -19.13 3.61 1.88
N VAL A 177 -18.23 2.71 1.46
CA VAL A 177 -16.75 2.88 1.47
C VAL A 177 -16.36 4.21 0.80
N ARG A 178 -17.26 4.74 -0.04
CA ARG A 178 -17.19 6.03 -0.72
C ARG A 178 -17.25 7.26 0.20
N THR A 179 -17.64 7.13 1.47
CA THR A 179 -17.84 8.27 2.39
C THR A 179 -16.82 8.39 3.51
N VAL A 180 -15.96 7.37 3.68
CA VAL A 180 -14.94 7.34 4.74
C VAL A 180 -13.59 7.72 4.15
N ASP A 181 -13.02 8.81 4.66
CA ASP A 181 -11.74 9.33 4.20
C ASP A 181 -10.58 8.73 4.97
N ARG A 182 -10.69 8.34 6.24
CA ARG A 182 -9.53 7.84 7.01
C ARG A 182 -9.92 6.75 7.97
N TYR A 183 -9.07 5.73 8.09
CA TYR A 183 -9.24 4.61 9.00
C TYR A 183 -8.07 4.53 9.99
N GLU A 184 -8.41 4.39 11.26
CA GLU A 184 -7.51 4.10 12.37
C GLU A 184 -8.00 2.83 13.06
N ALA A 185 -7.12 1.85 13.24
CA ALA A 185 -7.42 0.64 13.99
C ALA A 185 -6.52 0.56 15.21
N THR A 186 -7.10 0.18 16.34
CA THR A 186 -6.38 0.01 17.61
C THR A 186 -6.71 -1.35 18.22
N ALA A 187 -5.67 -2.06 18.66
CA ALA A 187 -5.79 -3.29 19.42
C ALA A 187 -4.98 -3.17 20.72
N GLU A 188 -5.58 -3.57 21.82
CA GLU A 188 -4.81 -3.91 23.02
C GLU A 188 -4.52 -5.39 22.98
N ILE A 189 -3.26 -5.74 23.22
CA ILE A 189 -2.78 -7.11 23.18
C ILE A 189 -2.10 -7.47 24.48
N VAL A 190 -2.33 -8.70 24.93
CA VAL A 190 -1.52 -9.36 25.96
C VAL A 190 -0.67 -10.41 25.30
N MET A 191 0.59 -10.49 25.72
CA MET A 191 1.59 -11.40 25.18
C MET A 191 1.91 -12.52 26.17
N GLY A 192 2.21 -13.70 25.64
CA GLY A 192 2.59 -14.88 26.41
C GLY A 192 3.74 -15.66 25.80
N ARG A 193 4.42 -16.44 26.64
CA ARG A 193 5.54 -17.31 26.26
C ARG A 193 5.11 -18.76 26.23
N GLY A 194 5.86 -19.59 25.52
CA GLY A 194 5.62 -21.02 25.38
C GLY A 194 4.52 -21.33 24.37
N GLN A 195 3.87 -22.47 24.56
CA GLN A 195 2.83 -22.92 23.65
C GLN A 195 1.62 -21.99 23.71
N LYS A 196 1.12 -21.62 22.53
CA LYS A 196 -0.14 -20.89 22.38
C LYS A 196 -1.28 -21.70 23.03
N PRO A 197 -2.17 -21.09 23.83
CA PRO A 197 -3.36 -21.75 24.34
C PRO A 197 -4.16 -22.39 23.20
N ALA A 198 -4.43 -23.69 23.29
CA ALA A 198 -5.12 -24.44 22.24
C ALA A 198 -6.64 -24.20 22.26
N ASP A 199 -7.17 -23.80 23.41
CA ASP A 199 -8.57 -23.52 23.71
C ASP A 199 -8.96 -22.05 23.53
N ASP A 200 -7.99 -21.16 23.27
CA ASP A 200 -8.27 -19.74 23.01
C ASP A 200 -8.15 -19.40 21.51
N PRO A 201 -9.27 -19.26 20.79
CA PRO A 201 -9.26 -18.87 19.39
C PRO A 201 -8.83 -17.41 19.15
N ARG A 202 -8.75 -16.58 20.21
CA ARG A 202 -8.27 -15.19 20.17
C ARG A 202 -6.76 -15.10 20.39
N ALA A 203 -6.09 -16.21 20.70
CA ALA A 203 -4.64 -16.30 20.75
C ALA A 203 -4.06 -16.60 19.37
N PHE A 204 -3.10 -15.78 18.95
CA PHE A 204 -2.40 -15.85 17.68
C PHE A 204 -0.93 -16.19 17.90
N ASP A 205 -0.42 -17.17 17.15
CA ASP A 205 1.02 -17.43 17.09
C ASP A 205 1.71 -16.29 16.33
N ALA A 206 2.64 -15.61 16.98
CA ALA A 206 3.24 -14.41 16.42
C ALA A 206 4.12 -14.72 15.20
N ARG A 207 4.86 -15.83 15.22
CA ARG A 207 5.74 -16.21 14.10
C ARG A 207 4.92 -16.65 12.90
N ALA A 208 3.87 -17.43 13.12
CA ALA A 208 2.97 -17.86 12.04
C ALA A 208 2.25 -16.66 11.39
N VAL A 209 1.82 -15.66 12.17
CA VAL A 209 1.27 -14.41 11.62
C VAL A 209 2.30 -13.71 10.73
N ILE A 210 3.53 -13.54 11.23
CA ILE A 210 4.60 -12.89 10.46
C ILE A 210 4.86 -13.64 9.16
N ASP A 211 5.04 -14.96 9.22
CA ASP A 211 5.39 -15.78 8.06
C ASP A 211 4.29 -15.76 7.00
N ASN A 212 3.02 -15.78 7.41
CA ASN A 212 1.88 -15.76 6.49
C ASN A 212 1.66 -14.40 5.84
N LEU A 213 1.88 -13.30 6.59
CA LEU A 213 1.54 -11.96 6.13
C LEU A 213 2.69 -11.22 5.48
N ARG A 214 3.94 -11.46 5.91
CA ARG A 214 5.15 -10.77 5.41
C ARG A 214 5.21 -10.69 3.87
N PRO A 215 4.89 -11.74 3.09
CA PRO A 215 4.91 -11.66 1.62
C PRO A 215 3.88 -10.72 1.00
N ARG A 216 2.86 -10.31 1.78
CA ARG A 216 1.73 -9.47 1.33
C ARG A 216 1.84 -8.03 1.86
N ILE A 217 2.78 -7.74 2.75
CA ILE A 217 3.00 -6.41 3.30
C ILE A 217 3.69 -5.51 2.27
N GLN A 218 3.13 -4.32 2.03
CA GLN A 218 3.75 -3.29 1.21
C GLN A 218 4.61 -2.39 2.10
N TYR A 219 5.92 -2.43 1.91
CA TYR A 219 6.89 -1.57 2.60
C TYR A 219 7.11 -0.27 1.81
N PRO A 220 7.58 0.82 2.44
CA PRO A 220 7.93 2.04 1.73
C PRO A 220 9.05 1.77 0.72
N GLU A 221 8.98 2.41 -0.44
CA GLU A 221 10.04 2.33 -1.44
C GLU A 221 11.33 2.99 -0.91
N PRO A 222 12.51 2.40 -1.16
CA PRO A 222 13.79 3.04 -0.86
C PRO A 222 13.88 4.40 -1.58
N ARG A 223 14.39 5.43 -0.88
CA ARG A 223 14.71 6.72 -1.50
C ARG A 223 16.01 6.65 -2.29
#